data_AF-A0A433VDY0-F1
#
_entry.id   AF-A0A433VDY0-F1
#
_cell.length_a   1.000
_cell.length_b   1.000
_cell.length_c   1.000
_cell.angle_alpha   90.00
_cell.angle_beta   90.00
_cell.angle_gamma   90.00
#
_symmetry.space_group_name_H-M   'P 1'
#
loop_
_entity.id
_entity.type
_entity.pdbx_description
1 polymer ?
#
loop_
_entity_poly.entity_id
_entity_poly.type
_entity_poly.pdbx_seq_one_letter_code
_entity_poly.pdbx_strand_id
1 'polypeptide(L)'
;MYTTNDSELFNFSLTKTINALKTQNKTRVESCEKAFIALLGSNYTVNVFTAAILELSEIDIATFHWTIENFSHLKACDYLLEAVTGLTIQKLLKAGFIPGKDFSASQGQLLVNEDVKNVLMDSKSNTERVLIEKLLLPA
;
A
#
# COMPACT_ATOMS: atom_id res chain seq x y z
N MET A 1 -0.40 -16.00 -21.34
CA MET A 1 -0.92 -15.12 -22.41
C MET A 1 -2.33 -14.75 -21.98
N TYR A 2 -2.53 -13.55 -21.44
CA TYR A 2 -3.86 -13.09 -21.00
C TYR A 2 -4.72 -12.81 -22.22
N THR A 3 -5.99 -13.21 -22.20
CA THR A 3 -6.91 -12.89 -23.31
C THR A 3 -7.30 -11.42 -23.22
N THR A 4 -7.63 -10.78 -24.35
CA THR A 4 -8.01 -9.35 -24.41
C THR A 4 -9.13 -9.01 -23.40
N ASN A 5 -10.01 -9.97 -23.14
CA ASN A 5 -11.12 -9.86 -22.19
C ASN A 5 -10.67 -9.72 -20.72
N ASP A 6 -9.54 -10.34 -20.35
CA ASP A 6 -9.02 -10.30 -18.98
C ASP A 6 -8.44 -8.92 -18.63
N SER A 7 -7.79 -8.27 -19.62
CA SER A 7 -7.22 -6.93 -19.48
C SER A 7 -8.32 -5.86 -19.37
N GLU A 8 -9.37 -5.97 -20.20
CA GLU A 8 -10.52 -5.07 -20.15
C GLU A 8 -11.26 -5.18 -18.81
N LEU A 9 -11.49 -6.40 -18.33
CA LEU A 9 -12.11 -6.65 -17.04
C LEU A 9 -11.27 -6.08 -15.88
N PHE A 10 -9.94 -6.23 -15.95
CA PHE A 10 -9.04 -5.64 -14.96
C PHE A 10 -9.11 -4.12 -14.96
N ASN A 11 -8.98 -3.47 -16.10
CA ASN A 11 -9.03 -2.02 -16.20
C ASN A 11 -10.38 -1.45 -15.75
N PHE A 12 -11.48 -2.13 -16.07
CA PHE A 12 -12.80 -1.79 -15.58
C PHE A 12 -12.87 -1.87 -14.05
N SER A 13 -12.42 -2.99 -13.48
CA SER A 13 -12.43 -3.22 -12.02
C SER A 13 -11.55 -2.23 -11.28
N LEU A 14 -10.36 -1.94 -11.82
CA LEU A 14 -9.42 -0.93 -11.32
C LEU A 14 -10.08 0.45 -11.29
N THR A 15 -10.64 0.89 -12.41
CA THR A 15 -11.33 2.18 -12.53
C THR A 15 -12.48 2.31 -11.53
N LYS A 16 -13.28 1.24 -11.36
CA LYS A 16 -14.39 1.23 -10.39
C LYS A 16 -13.89 1.29 -8.95
N THR A 17 -12.81 0.59 -8.63
CA THR A 17 -12.19 0.60 -7.30
C THR A 17 -11.65 1.99 -6.98
N ILE A 18 -10.87 2.60 -7.88
CA ILE A 18 -10.36 3.96 -7.71
C ILE A 18 -11.51 4.95 -7.51
N ASN A 19 -12.56 4.85 -8.31
CA ASN A 19 -13.73 5.71 -8.17
C ASN A 19 -14.43 5.53 -6.83
N ALA A 20 -14.56 4.29 -6.33
CA ALA A 20 -15.13 4.01 -5.03
C ALA A 20 -14.26 4.63 -3.91
N LEU A 21 -12.94 4.45 -3.97
CA LEU A 21 -11.98 5.02 -3.01
C LEU A 21 -12.03 6.55 -2.99
N LYS A 22 -12.08 7.20 -4.16
CA LYS A 22 -12.21 8.66 -4.30
C LYS A 22 -13.47 9.23 -3.68
N THR A 23 -14.51 8.42 -3.46
CA THR A 23 -15.69 8.90 -2.72
C THR A 23 -15.41 9.16 -1.24
N GLN A 24 -14.29 8.63 -0.71
CA GLN A 24 -13.93 8.66 0.70
C GLN A 24 -15.10 8.26 1.63
N ASN A 25 -15.93 7.33 1.15
CA ASN A 25 -17.09 6.84 1.87
C ASN A 25 -16.89 5.36 2.18
N LYS A 26 -16.74 5.04 3.47
CA LYS A 26 -16.38 3.71 3.92
C LYS A 26 -17.35 2.64 3.41
N THR A 27 -18.65 2.88 3.56
CA THR A 27 -19.71 1.98 3.12
C THR A 27 -19.67 1.69 1.62
N ARG A 28 -19.36 2.70 0.80
CA ARG A 28 -19.26 2.51 -0.66
C ARG A 28 -18.08 1.63 -1.05
N VAL A 29 -16.93 1.83 -0.42
CA VAL A 29 -15.73 1.03 -0.67
C VAL A 29 -15.96 -0.42 -0.24
N GLU A 30 -16.48 -0.65 0.96
CA GLU A 30 -16.80 -2.00 1.45
C GLU A 30 -17.85 -2.70 0.58
N SER A 31 -18.85 -1.96 0.10
CA SER A 31 -19.86 -2.52 -0.82
C SER A 31 -19.25 -2.90 -2.15
N CYS A 32 -18.32 -2.09 -2.68
CA CYS A 32 -17.58 -2.39 -3.90
C CYS A 32 -16.72 -3.65 -3.73
N GLU A 33 -15.99 -3.74 -2.61
CA GLU A 33 -15.16 -4.90 -2.29
C GLU A 33 -16.01 -6.17 -2.21
N LYS A 34 -17.11 -6.16 -1.44
CA LYS A 34 -18.02 -7.30 -1.30
C LYS A 34 -18.60 -7.73 -2.64
N ALA A 35 -18.98 -6.78 -3.50
CA ALA A 35 -19.48 -7.08 -4.83
C ALA A 35 -18.41 -7.77 -5.69
N PHE A 36 -17.16 -7.29 -5.67
CA PHE A 36 -16.06 -7.91 -6.41
C PHE A 36 -15.66 -9.27 -5.87
N ILE A 37 -15.66 -9.46 -4.54
CA ILE A 37 -15.43 -10.78 -3.94
C ILE A 37 -16.49 -11.77 -4.42
N ALA A 38 -17.76 -11.36 -4.44
CA ALA A 38 -18.86 -12.22 -4.86
C ALA A 38 -18.84 -12.56 -6.35
N LEU A 39 -18.42 -11.62 -7.21
CA LEU A 39 -18.46 -11.78 -8.67
C LEU A 39 -17.18 -12.37 -9.26
N LEU A 40 -16.01 -11.99 -8.71
CA LEU A 40 -14.69 -12.22 -9.32
C LEU A 40 -13.75 -12.99 -8.38
N GLY A 41 -14.16 -13.22 -7.14
CA GLY A 41 -13.39 -13.95 -6.13
C GLY A 41 -12.44 -13.07 -5.32
N SER A 42 -12.04 -13.59 -4.17
CA SER A 42 -11.23 -12.86 -3.17
C SER A 42 -9.86 -12.46 -3.71
N ASN A 43 -9.15 -13.39 -4.37
CA ASN A 43 -7.78 -13.14 -4.83
C ASN A 43 -7.72 -12.07 -5.91
N TYR A 44 -8.66 -12.11 -6.85
CA TYR A 44 -8.79 -11.08 -7.88
C TYR A 44 -9.07 -9.71 -7.25
N THR A 45 -10.01 -9.66 -6.29
CA THR A 45 -10.38 -8.41 -5.61
C THR A 45 -9.19 -7.81 -4.88
N VAL A 46 -8.42 -8.61 -4.14
CA VAL A 46 -7.20 -8.16 -3.46
C VAL A 46 -6.22 -7.54 -4.47
N ASN A 47 -5.95 -8.20 -5.60
CA ASN A 47 -5.03 -7.70 -6.61
C ASN A 47 -5.48 -6.35 -7.20
N VAL A 48 -6.77 -6.21 -7.51
CA VAL A 48 -7.33 -4.96 -8.03
C VAL A 48 -7.26 -3.84 -7.00
N PHE A 49 -7.59 -4.12 -5.74
CA PHE A 49 -7.50 -3.13 -4.67
C PHE A 49 -6.06 -2.70 -4.41
N THR A 50 -5.11 -3.64 -4.41
CA THR A 50 -3.67 -3.32 -4.30
C THR A 50 -3.23 -2.40 -5.44
N ALA A 51 -3.59 -2.71 -6.69
CA ALA A 51 -3.26 -1.87 -7.83
C ALA A 51 -3.90 -0.48 -7.74
N ALA A 52 -5.17 -0.40 -7.34
CA ALA A 52 -5.88 0.87 -7.17
C ALA A 52 -5.23 1.77 -6.13
N ILE A 53 -4.86 1.20 -4.98
CA ILE A 53 -4.20 1.94 -3.89
C ILE A 53 -2.82 2.43 -4.37
N LEU A 54 -2.06 1.60 -5.08
CA LEU A 54 -0.77 2.00 -5.65
C LEU A 54 -0.93 3.13 -6.67
N GLU A 55 -1.92 3.06 -7.56
CA GLU A 55 -2.14 4.10 -8.57
C GLU A 55 -2.55 5.43 -7.91
N LEU A 56 -3.43 5.39 -6.90
CA LEU A 56 -3.79 6.57 -6.11
C LEU A 56 -2.58 7.25 -5.46
N SER A 57 -1.57 6.47 -5.10
CA SER A 57 -0.31 6.96 -4.54
C SER A 57 0.44 7.90 -5.50
N GLU A 58 0.17 7.80 -6.80
CA GLU A 58 0.75 8.64 -7.86
C GLU A 58 -0.21 9.75 -8.32
N ILE A 59 -1.52 9.46 -8.41
CA ILE A 59 -2.50 10.35 -9.06
C ILE A 59 -3.39 11.16 -8.11
N ASP A 60 -3.54 10.73 -6.85
CA ASP A 60 -4.40 11.37 -5.84
C ASP A 60 -3.96 11.00 -4.42
N ILE A 61 -2.94 11.73 -3.95
CA ILE A 61 -2.29 11.48 -2.67
C ILE A 61 -3.24 11.60 -1.47
N ALA A 62 -4.24 12.49 -1.54
CA ALA A 62 -5.19 12.68 -0.46
C ALA A 62 -6.09 11.46 -0.29
N THR A 63 -6.58 10.89 -1.39
CA THR A 63 -7.36 9.66 -1.37
C THR A 63 -6.50 8.46 -0.96
N PHE A 64 -5.24 8.41 -1.38
CA PHE A 64 -4.29 7.39 -0.91
C PHE A 64 -4.14 7.43 0.62
N HIS A 65 -3.88 8.61 1.21
CA HIS A 65 -3.77 8.77 2.67
C HIS A 65 -5.02 8.28 3.38
N TRP A 66 -6.18 8.77 2.95
CA TRP A 66 -7.46 8.40 3.54
C TRP A 66 -7.69 6.89 3.48
N THR A 67 -7.32 6.24 2.36
CA THR A 67 -7.48 4.79 2.17
C THR A 67 -6.63 4.01 3.16
N ILE A 68 -5.34 4.31 3.27
CA ILE A 68 -4.43 3.61 4.19
C ILE A 68 -4.87 3.78 5.65
N GLU A 69 -5.40 4.95 6.02
CA GLU A 69 -5.87 5.22 7.37
C GLU A 69 -7.17 4.50 7.74
N ASN A 70 -8.11 4.37 6.80
CA ASN A 70 -9.44 3.84 7.08
C ASN A 70 -9.59 2.35 6.76
N PHE A 71 -8.65 1.81 5.97
CA PHE A 71 -8.70 0.45 5.44
C PHE A 71 -7.44 -0.36 5.70
N SER A 72 -6.73 -0.06 6.79
CA SER A 72 -5.56 -0.85 7.22
C SER A 72 -5.86 -2.34 7.46
N HIS A 73 -7.15 -2.74 7.52
CA HIS A 73 -7.60 -4.13 7.66
C HIS A 73 -7.78 -4.86 6.32
N LEU A 74 -7.71 -4.17 5.18
CA LEU A 74 -7.78 -4.82 3.88
C LEU A 74 -6.47 -5.56 3.61
N LYS A 75 -6.56 -6.82 3.18
CA LYS A 75 -5.38 -7.60 2.76
C LYS A 75 -4.53 -6.87 1.70
N ALA A 76 -5.16 -6.04 0.87
CA ALA A 76 -4.47 -5.21 -0.11
C ALA A 76 -3.46 -4.23 0.56
N CYS A 77 -3.83 -3.64 1.70
CA CYS A 77 -2.96 -2.78 2.49
C CYS A 77 -1.80 -3.57 3.11
N ASP A 78 -2.05 -4.79 3.61
CA ASP A 78 -0.99 -5.67 4.14
C ASP A 78 0.06 -5.98 3.06
N TYR A 79 -0.38 -6.40 1.86
CA TYR A 79 0.52 -6.67 0.74
C TYR A 79 1.34 -5.45 0.33
N LEU A 80 0.71 -4.27 0.31
CA LEU A 80 1.42 -3.02 0.04
C LEU A 80 2.46 -2.71 1.10
N LEU A 81 2.12 -2.83 2.39
CA LEU A 81 3.05 -2.60 3.49
C LEU A 81 4.22 -3.59 3.47
N GLU A 82 3.97 -4.87 3.19
CA GLU A 82 5.03 -5.87 3.03
C GLU A 82 5.98 -5.53 1.87
N ALA A 83 5.42 -5.15 0.71
CA ALA A 83 6.21 -4.78 -0.46
C ALA A 83 7.08 -3.55 -0.20
N VAL A 84 6.50 -2.52 0.43
CA VAL A 84 7.23 -1.30 0.80
C VAL A 84 8.29 -1.62 1.86
N THR A 85 7.99 -2.46 2.85
CA THR A 85 8.97 -2.90 3.86
C THR A 85 10.19 -3.52 3.18
N GLY A 86 9.97 -4.42 2.21
CA GLY A 86 11.05 -5.04 1.45
C GLY A 86 11.90 -4.03 0.70
N LEU A 87 11.28 -3.05 0.05
CA LEU A 87 11.98 -1.97 -0.66
C LEU A 87 12.78 -1.07 0.30
N THR A 88 12.18 -0.72 1.43
CA THR A 88 12.83 0.11 2.47
C THR A 88 14.05 -0.60 3.05
N ILE A 89 13.95 -1.90 3.38
CA ILE A 89 15.09 -2.69 3.85
C ILE A 89 16.21 -2.68 2.80
N GLN A 90 15.89 -2.88 1.52
CA GLN A 90 16.89 -2.83 0.46
C GLN A 90 17.58 -1.46 0.35
N LYS A 91 16.83 -0.36 0.54
CA LYS A 91 17.41 1.00 0.56
C LYS A 91 18.36 1.18 1.73
N LEU A 92 17.97 0.71 2.93
CA LEU A 92 18.80 0.82 4.13
C LEU A 92 20.11 0.04 4.01
N LEU A 93 20.05 -1.18 3.48
CA LEU A 93 21.25 -1.99 3.22
C LEU A 93 22.19 -1.31 2.24
N LYS A 94 21.65 -0.71 1.16
CA LYS A 94 22.46 0.05 0.19
C LYS A 94 23.09 1.32 0.78
N ALA A 95 22.44 1.92 1.79
CA ALA A 95 22.95 3.08 2.52
C ALA A 95 23.99 2.70 3.59
N GLY A 96 24.25 1.40 3.82
CA GLY A 96 25.26 0.92 4.77
C GLY A 96 24.76 0.64 6.18
N PHE A 97 23.44 0.70 6.41
CA PHE A 97 22.85 0.37 7.71
C PHE A 97 22.83 -1.15 7.96
N ILE A 98 22.99 -1.54 9.22
CA ILE A 98 23.20 -2.92 9.64
C ILE A 98 21.95 -3.48 10.33
N PRO A 99 21.34 -4.56 9.81
CA PRO A 99 20.25 -5.26 10.49
C PRO A 99 20.66 -5.73 11.89
N GLY A 100 19.76 -5.60 12.86
CA GLY A 100 19.96 -5.97 14.27
C GLY A 100 20.76 -4.95 15.09
N LYS A 101 21.36 -3.94 14.43
CA LYS A 101 22.03 -2.81 15.09
C LYS A 101 21.30 -1.50 14.84
N ASP A 102 21.06 -1.20 13.56
CA ASP A 102 20.49 0.07 13.13
C ASP A 102 18.99 -0.05 12.86
N PHE A 103 18.53 -1.23 12.44
CA PHE A 103 17.12 -1.53 12.25
C PHE A 103 16.79 -3.01 12.43
N SER A 104 15.52 -3.34 12.67
CA SER A 104 14.96 -4.69 12.61
C SER A 104 13.57 -4.67 11.98
N ALA A 105 13.19 -5.72 11.26
CA ALA A 105 11.91 -5.79 10.57
C ALA A 105 11.12 -7.03 11.00
N SER A 106 9.81 -6.88 11.19
CA SER A 106 8.89 -7.97 11.50
C SER A 106 7.50 -7.63 10.98
N GLN A 107 6.86 -8.56 10.26
CA GLN A 107 5.45 -8.46 9.84
C GLN A 107 5.05 -7.11 9.21
N GLY A 108 5.85 -6.62 8.26
CA GLY A 108 5.58 -5.34 7.59
C GLY A 108 5.80 -4.10 8.46
N GLN A 109 6.49 -4.25 9.60
CA GLN A 109 6.89 -3.17 10.48
C GLN A 109 8.41 -3.11 10.61
N LEU A 110 8.91 -1.91 10.88
CA LEU A 110 10.33 -1.58 10.97
C LEU A 110 10.60 -0.85 12.29
N LEU A 111 11.45 -1.44 13.12
CA LEU A 111 12.07 -0.76 14.25
C LEU A 111 13.39 -0.17 13.77
N VAL A 112 13.64 1.10 14.05
CA VAL A 112 14.83 1.83 13.57
C VAL A 112 15.43 2.66 14.69
N ASN A 113 16.73 2.94 14.61
CA ASN A 113 17.36 3.98 15.42
C ASN A 113 17.11 5.38 14.81
N GLU A 114 17.52 6.44 15.53
CA GLU A 114 17.25 7.81 15.12
C GLU A 114 17.97 8.21 13.81
N ASP A 115 19.17 7.68 13.57
CA ASP A 115 19.93 7.96 12.34
C ASP A 115 19.21 7.38 11.10
N VAL A 116 18.75 6.13 11.19
CA VAL A 116 17.94 5.48 10.15
C VAL A 116 16.63 6.22 9.96
N LYS A 117 15.95 6.62 11.04
CA LYS A 117 14.70 7.39 10.97
C LYS A 117 14.90 8.69 10.22
N ASN A 118 15.96 9.45 10.52
CA ASN A 118 16.25 10.71 9.84
C ASN A 118 16.47 10.52 8.33
N VAL A 119 17.20 9.47 7.92
CA VAL A 119 17.40 9.16 6.50
C VAL A 119 16.11 8.74 5.80
N LEU A 120 15.27 7.93 6.46
CA LEU A 120 13.99 7.49 5.90
C LEU A 120 13.00 8.66 5.76
N MET A 121 13.00 9.58 6.73
CA MET A 121 12.11 10.75 6.75
C MET A 121 12.57 11.88 5.83
N ASP A 122 13.81 11.85 5.31
CA ASP A 122 14.34 12.78 4.30
C ASP A 122 13.86 12.44 2.87
N SER A 123 12.91 11.51 2.71
CA SER A 123 12.33 11.23 1.40
C SER A 123 11.63 12.47 0.81
N LYS A 124 11.93 12.76 -0.46
CA LYS A 124 11.28 13.81 -1.26
C LYS A 124 9.88 13.43 -1.74
N SER A 125 9.47 12.18 -1.58
CA SER A 125 8.15 11.69 -1.98
C SER A 125 7.22 11.64 -0.77
N ASN A 126 6.12 12.41 -0.82
CA ASN A 126 5.10 12.39 0.23
C ASN A 126 4.51 10.99 0.41
N THR A 127 4.30 10.27 -0.69
CA THR A 127 3.82 8.88 -0.70
C THR A 127 4.75 7.96 0.05
N GLU A 128 6.04 8.05 -0.26
CA GLU A 128 7.06 7.22 0.37
C GLU A 128 7.17 7.54 1.87
N ARG A 129 7.15 8.83 2.22
CA ARG A 129 7.19 9.27 3.61
C ARG A 129 6.02 8.72 4.43
N VAL A 130 4.80 8.78 3.91
CA VAL A 130 3.61 8.28 4.62
C VAL A 130 3.64 6.77 4.77
N LEU A 131 4.04 6.06 3.71
CA LEU A 131 4.22 4.61 3.80
C LEU A 131 5.29 4.28 4.86
N ILE A 132 6.44 4.96 4.84
CA ILE A 132 7.49 4.81 5.85
C ILE A 132 6.95 5.10 7.26
N GLU A 133 6.22 6.19 7.47
CA GLU A 133 5.63 6.54 8.78
C GLU A 133 4.72 5.41 9.30
N LYS A 134 4.00 4.71 8.42
CA LYS A 134 3.16 3.56 8.79
C LYS A 134 3.97 2.29 9.07
N LEU A 135 5.15 2.15 8.49
CA LEU A 135 6.07 1.04 8.74
C LEU A 135 6.78 1.20 10.09
N LEU A 136 7.04 2.44 10.52
CA LEU A 136 7.80 2.70 11.74
C LEU A 136 6.98 2.34 12.99
N LEU A 137 7.57 1.53 13.87
CA LEU A 137 7.01 1.31 15.20
C LEU A 137 7.11 2.59 16.05
N PRO A 138 6.07 2.94 16.83
CA PRO A 138 6.20 3.97 17.84
C PRO A 138 7.25 3.55 18.86
N ALA A 139 8.14 4.48 19.20
CA ALA A 139 9.17 4.30 20.22
C ALA A 139 8.58 4.23 21.64
#